data_AF-X6CEC5-F1
#
_entry.id   AF-X6CEC5-F1
#
_cell.length_a   1.000
_cell.length_b   1.000
_cell.length_c   1.000
_cell.angle_alpha   90.00
_cell.angle_beta   90.00
_cell.angle_gamma   90.00
#
_symmetry.space_group_name_H-M   'P 1'
#
loop_
_entity.id
_entity.type
_entity.pdbx_description
1 polymer ?
#
loop_
_entity_poly.entity_id
_entity_poly.type
_entity_poly.pdbx_seq_one_letter_code
_entity_poly.pdbx_strand_id
1 'polypeptide(L)' 'MDSMSECQTLAARFERMAADGLRDVKFFVRNADEATHEDVCQEVNRLYEAVERGDATPLDFKDSNRI' A
#
# COMPACT_ATOMS: atom_id res chain seq x y z
N MET A 1 -10.46 -18.93 -17.02
CA MET A 1 -9.33 -18.31 -16.31
C MET A 1 -9.95 -17.50 -15.20
N ASP A 2 -10.00 -18.06 -13.98
CA ASP A 2 -10.45 -17.31 -12.82
C ASP A 2 -9.49 -16.14 -12.61
N SER A 3 -10.00 -14.94 -12.78
CA SER A 3 -9.30 -13.72 -12.38
C SER A 3 -9.16 -13.77 -10.86
N MET A 4 -7.93 -13.76 -10.35
CA MET A 4 -7.69 -13.68 -8.91
C MET A 4 -8.41 -12.45 -8.36
N SER A 5 -9.07 -12.59 -7.22
CA SER A 5 -9.70 -11.43 -6.56
C SER A 5 -8.62 -10.44 -6.10
N GLU A 6 -9.00 -9.18 -5.91
CA GLU A 6 -8.08 -8.14 -5.42
C GLU A 6 -7.41 -8.55 -4.10
N CYS A 7 -8.16 -9.21 -3.20
CA CYS A 7 -7.63 -9.77 -1.96
C CYS A 7 -6.57 -10.86 -2.20
N GLN A 8 -6.79 -11.74 -3.18
CA GLN A 8 -5.85 -12.82 -3.51
C GLN A 8 -4.57 -12.27 -4.14
N THR A 9 -4.71 -11.28 -5.02
CA THR A 9 -3.57 -10.55 -5.61
C THR A 9 -2.75 -9.85 -4.54
N LEU A 10 -3.42 -9.19 -3.59
CA LEU A 10 -2.77 -8.48 -2.49
C LEU A 10 -2.03 -9.43 -1.54
N ALA A 11 -2.66 -10.56 -1.19
CA ALA A 11 -2.04 -11.58 -0.34
C ALA A 11 -0.73 -12.13 -0.95
N ALA A 12 -0.76 -12.51 -2.23
CA ALA A 12 0.43 -13.01 -2.92
C ALA A 12 1.55 -11.95 -2.99
N ARG A 13 1.20 -10.67 -3.09
CA ARG A 13 2.17 -9.57 -3.09
C ARG A 13 2.81 -9.35 -1.72
N PHE A 14 2.03 -9.45 -0.65
CA PHE A 14 2.55 -9.36 0.72
C PHE A 14 3.52 -10.47 1.06
N GLU A 15 3.27 -11.71 0.60
CA GLU A 15 4.21 -12.82 0.79
C GLU A 15 5.59 -12.52 0.17
N ARG A 16 5.63 -11.92 -1.02
CA ARG A 16 6.89 -11.50 -1.64
C ARG A 16 7.54 -10.34 -0.89
N MET A 17 6.76 -9.32 -0.52
CA MET A 17 7.30 -8.16 0.21
C MET A 17 7.83 -8.52 1.60
N ALA A 18 7.28 -9.53 2.26
CA ALA A 18 7.80 -10.01 3.53
C ALA A 18 9.25 -10.50 3.39
N ALA A 19 9.62 -11.07 2.23
CA ALA A 19 10.99 -11.47 1.92
C ALA A 19 11.92 -10.27 1.66
N ASP A 20 11.38 -9.16 1.14
CA ASP A 20 12.14 -7.95 0.78
C ASP A 20 12.21 -6.89 1.90
N GLY A 21 11.51 -7.12 3.02
CA GLY A 21 11.33 -6.15 4.09
C GLY A 21 10.04 -5.33 3.91
N LEU A 22 9.12 -5.45 4.87
CA LEU A 22 7.82 -4.77 4.82
C LEU A 22 7.99 -3.25 4.94
N ARG A 23 7.28 -2.51 4.09
CA ARG A 23 7.20 -1.05 4.17
C ARG A 23 6.00 -0.67 5.02
N ASP A 24 6.21 0.23 5.99
CA ASP A 24 5.12 0.82 6.77
C ASP A 24 4.33 1.79 5.87
N VAL A 25 3.00 1.64 5.85
CA VAL A 25 2.11 2.44 4.99
C VAL A 25 0.97 3.00 5.83
N LYS A 26 0.81 4.32 5.78
CA LYS A 26 -0.29 5.04 6.43
C LYS A 26 -1.24 5.59 5.37
N PHE A 27 -2.49 5.15 5.42
CA PHE A 27 -3.57 5.67 4.58
C PHE A 27 -4.40 6.70 5.34
N PHE A 28 -4.81 7.75 4.65
CA PHE A 28 -5.80 8.70 5.16
C PHE A 28 -7.11 8.45 4.41
N VAL A 29 -8.02 7.71 5.04
CA VAL A 29 -9.39 7.59 4.56
C VAL A 29 -10.15 8.87 4.90
N ARG A 30 -10.88 9.43 3.93
CA ARG A 30 -11.70 10.64 4.17
C ARG A 30 -12.86 10.37 5.12
N ASN A 31 -13.46 9.19 5.02
CA ASN A 31 -14.54 8.74 5.87
C ASN A 31 -14.36 7.24 6.13
N ALA A 32 -14.18 6.86 7.40
CA ALA A 32 -13.93 5.48 7.78
C ALA A 32 -15.20 4.61 7.65
N ASP A 33 -16.38 5.21 7.80
CA ASP A 33 -17.66 4.48 7.74
C ASP A 33 -18.09 4.15 6.30
N GLU A 34 -17.52 4.86 5.31
CA GLU A 34 -17.79 4.66 3.88
C GLU A 34 -16.67 3.89 3.17
N ALA A 35 -15.49 3.78 3.79
CA ALA A 35 -14.37 3.08 3.21
C ALA A 35 -14.61 1.57 3.26
N THR A 36 -14.77 0.94 2.10
CA THR A 36 -14.89 -0.52 2.03
C THR A 36 -13.51 -1.18 2.02
N HIS A 37 -13.47 -2.47 2.36
CA HIS A 37 -12.23 -3.25 2.26
C HIS A 37 -11.69 -3.29 0.83
N GLU A 38 -12.57 -3.38 -0.18
CA GLU A 38 -12.18 -3.28 -1.58
C GLU A 38 -11.52 -1.93 -1.92
N ASP A 39 -12.06 -0.81 -1.45
CA ASP A 39 -11.48 0.52 -1.72
C ASP A 39 -10.06 0.62 -1.16
N VAL A 40 -9.84 0.12 0.06
CA VAL A 40 -8.51 0.08 0.67
C VAL A 40 -7.56 -0.82 -0.13
N CYS A 41 -8.01 -2.00 -0.55
CA CYS A 41 -7.20 -2.90 -1.37
C CYS A 41 -6.81 -2.25 -2.70
N GLN A 42 -7.74 -1.54 -3.34
CA GLN A 42 -7.48 -0.84 -4.59
C GLN A 42 -6.43 0.26 -4.43
N GLU A 43 -6.52 1.07 -3.36
CA GLU A 43 -5.53 2.12 -3.08
C GLU A 43 -4.14 1.55 -2.77
N VAL A 44 -4.07 0.45 -2.02
CA VAL A 44 -2.82 -0.27 -1.74
C VAL A 44 -2.19 -0.79 -3.04
N ASN A 45 -2.99 -1.39 -3.93
CA ASN A 45 -2.49 -1.89 -5.22
C ASN A 45 -1.96 -0.74 -6.10
N ARG A 46 -2.67 0.39 -6.17
CA ARG A 46 -2.22 1.59 -6.88
C ARG A 46 -0.90 2.14 -6.34
N LEU A 47 -0.73 2.17 -5.01
CA LEU A 47 0.51 2.60 -4.38
C LEU A 47 1.68 1.73 -4.87
N TYR A 48 1.54 0.41 -4.82
CA TYR A 48 2.63 -0.46 -5.23
C TYR A 48 2.90 -0.43 -6.73
N GLU A 49 1.88 -0.27 -7.58
CA GLU A 49 2.09 -0.02 -9.02
C GLU A 49 2.91 1.27 -9.25
N ALA A 50 2.59 2.34 -8.53
CA ALA A 50 3.35 3.58 -8.60
C ALA A 50 4.81 3.39 -8.15
N VAL A 51 5.05 2.58 -7.11
CA VAL A 51 6.41 2.22 -6.69
C VAL A 51 7.14 1.42 -7.76
N GLU A 52 6.49 0.41 -8.37
CA GLU A 52 7.08 -0.41 -9.44
C GLU A 52 7.39 0.40 -10.70
N ARG A 53 6.55 1.39 -11.04
CA ARG A 53 6.79 2.31 -12.16
C ARG A 53 7.84 3.38 -11.87
N GLY A 54 8.28 3.52 -10.62
CA GLY A 54 9.20 4.59 -10.21
C GLY A 54 8.54 5.96 -10.06
N ASP A 55 7.19 6.01 -10.01
CA ASP A 55 6.40 7.23 -9.80
C ASP A 55 6.36 7.66 -8.32
N ALA A 56 6.92 6.84 -7.42
CA ALA A 56 6.98 7.12 -5.99
C ALA A 56 8.27 7.84 -5.60
N THR A 57 8.16 8.93 -4.83
CA THR A 57 9.30 9.63 -4.24
C THR A 57 9.41 9.30 -2.75
N PRO A 58 10.60 8.93 -2.24
CA PRO A 58 10.81 8.78 -0.80
C PRO A 58 10.54 10.10 -0.08
N LEU A 59 9.64 10.08 0.90
CA LEU A 59 9.48 11.19 1.81
C LEU A 59 10.54 11.09 2.90
N ASP A 60 11.56 11.95 2.81
CA ASP A 60 12.52 12.17 3.90
C ASP A 60 11.91 13.14 4.90
N PHE A 61 11.19 12.61 5.87
CA PHE A 61 10.84 13.36 7.07
C PHE A 61 12.12 13.47 7.89
N LYS A 62 12.95 14.47 7.57
CA LYS A 62 14.10 14.84 8.40
C LYS A 62 13.62 15.03 9.82
N ASP A 63 13.78 13.99 10.64
CA ASP A 63 13.30 13.96 12.02
C ASP A 63 13.94 15.13 12.77
N SER A 64 13.19 16.23 12.83
CA SER A 64 13.45 17.33 13.73
C SER A 64 12.87 16.90 15.07
N ASN A 65 13.56 15.96 15.73
CA ASN A 65 13.39 15.74 17.15
C ASN A 65 13.80 17.02 17.88
N ARG A 66 12.86 17.95 18.02
CA ARG A 66 12.99 19.08 18.92
C ARG A 66 12.30 18.70 20.22
N ILE A 67 13.11 18.21 21.15
CA ILE A 67 12.81 18.04 22.58
C ILE A 67 12.41 19.40 23.17
#